data_AF-A0A496VTC6-F1
#
_entry.id   AF-A0A496VTC6-F1
#
_cell.length_a   1.000
_cell.length_b   1.000
_cell.length_c   1.000
_cell.angle_alpha   90.00
_cell.angle_beta   90.00
_cell.angle_gamma   90.00
#
_symmetry.space_group_name_H-M   'P 1'
#
loop_
_entity.id
_entity.type
_entity.pdbx_description
1 polymer ?
#
loop_
_entity_poly.entity_id
_entity_poly.type
_entity_poly.pdbx_seq_one_letter_code
_entity_poly.pdbx_strand_id
1 'polypeptide(L)'
;MLNLNKVLTILTLAGALNIGLSQTAVAEEMACLIAPDGICTMDINACGNASICTCPKGYSYNAAIAQCVIDDIASATKTSEAVEGSCVTAPGACTRDINPCGHPSSCTCSKGFAYNPAVGKCLKDL
;
A
#
# COMPACT_ATOMS: atom_id res chain seq x y z
N MET A 1 -17.69 -64.43 -41.44
CA MET A 1 -18.07 -63.03 -41.16
C MET A 1 -18.72 -62.96 -39.79
N LEU A 2 -18.02 -62.42 -38.78
CA LEU A 2 -18.62 -61.87 -37.57
C LEU A 2 -17.75 -60.71 -37.09
N ASN A 3 -18.12 -59.55 -37.63
CA ASN A 3 -18.03 -58.17 -37.17
C ASN A 3 -16.90 -57.72 -36.21
N LEU A 4 -16.02 -56.91 -36.81
CA LEU A 4 -14.94 -56.08 -36.26
C LEU A 4 -15.41 -54.93 -35.34
N ASN A 5 -16.67 -54.92 -34.89
CA ASN A 5 -17.33 -53.77 -34.24
C ASN A 5 -17.51 -53.88 -32.72
N LYS A 6 -16.91 -54.87 -32.05
CA LYS A 6 -16.91 -54.98 -30.57
C LYS A 6 -15.54 -54.80 -29.93
N VAL A 7 -14.52 -54.44 -30.72
CA VAL A 7 -13.18 -54.07 -30.22
C VAL A 7 -13.02 -52.55 -30.21
N LEU A 8 -14.12 -51.82 -29.99
CA LEU A 8 -14.15 -50.36 -29.96
C LEU A 8 -14.68 -49.81 -28.63
N THR A 9 -14.46 -50.52 -27.53
CA THR A 9 -15.02 -50.09 -26.24
C THR A 9 -14.12 -50.41 -25.04
N ILE A 10 -12.81 -50.57 -25.24
CA ILE A 10 -11.88 -50.73 -24.10
C ILE A 10 -10.50 -50.17 -24.50
N LEU A 11 -10.30 -48.85 -24.36
CA LEU A 11 -9.02 -48.14 -24.08
C LEU A 11 -9.10 -46.67 -24.50
N THR A 12 -9.88 -45.86 -23.79
CA THR A 12 -9.62 -44.41 -23.66
C THR A 12 -9.94 -43.99 -22.23
N LEU A 13 -9.31 -44.69 -21.27
CA LEU A 13 -9.26 -44.24 -19.88
C LEU A 13 -8.15 -43.18 -19.75
N ALA A 14 -8.53 -42.04 -19.18
CA ALA A 14 -7.68 -41.10 -18.45
C ALA A 14 -6.61 -40.36 -19.27
N GLY A 15 -7.06 -39.40 -20.08
CA GLY A 15 -6.24 -38.29 -20.58
C GLY A 15 -6.90 -36.94 -20.37
N ALA A 16 -7.74 -36.78 -19.34
CA ALA A 16 -8.22 -35.47 -18.92
C ALA A 16 -7.05 -34.75 -18.23
N LEU A 17 -6.26 -34.06 -19.06
CA LEU A 17 -5.27 -33.08 -18.65
C LEU A 17 -6.00 -32.00 -17.85
N ASN A 18 -6.06 -32.19 -16.53
CA ASN A 18 -6.42 -31.14 -15.58
C ASN A 18 -5.33 -30.07 -15.68
N ILE A 19 -5.52 -29.12 -16.59
CA ILE A 19 -4.79 -27.86 -16.56
C ILE A 19 -5.33 -27.16 -15.31
N GLY A 20 -4.68 -27.41 -14.17
CA GLY A 20 -4.93 -26.68 -12.95
C GLY A 20 -4.80 -25.21 -13.26
N LEU A 21 -5.91 -24.48 -13.20
CA LEU A 21 -5.90 -23.03 -13.12
C LEU A 21 -5.05 -22.69 -11.90
N SER A 22 -3.77 -22.40 -12.16
CA SER A 22 -2.88 -21.80 -11.19
C SER A 22 -3.43 -20.39 -11.01
N GLN A 23 -4.28 -20.21 -9.99
CA GLN A 23 -4.65 -18.88 -9.54
C GLN A 23 -3.35 -18.25 -9.06
N THR A 24 -2.73 -17.43 -9.91
CA THR A 24 -1.71 -16.50 -9.46
C THR A 24 -2.44 -15.58 -8.49
N ALA A 25 -2.25 -15.81 -7.19
CA ALA A 25 -2.62 -14.85 -6.17
C ALA A 25 -1.88 -13.56 -6.52
N VAL A 26 -2.58 -12.60 -7.09
CA VAL A 26 -2.05 -11.25 -7.28
C VAL A 26 -1.90 -10.69 -5.87
N ALA A 27 -0.67 -10.61 -5.38
CA ALA A 27 -0.40 -9.94 -4.11
C ALA A 27 -0.89 -8.50 -4.25
N GLU A 28 -1.78 -8.07 -3.36
CA GLU A 28 -2.30 -6.71 -3.36
C GLU A 28 -1.13 -5.74 -3.09
N GLU A 29 -0.97 -4.75 -3.96
CA GLU A 29 0.09 -3.76 -3.80
C GLU A 29 -0.25 -2.84 -2.62
N MET A 30 0.64 -2.77 -1.63
CA MET A 30 0.52 -1.89 -0.45
C MET A 30 1.40 -0.66 -0.67
N ALA A 31 0.79 0.47 -1.02
CA ALA A 31 1.48 1.74 -1.15
C ALA A 31 1.71 2.39 0.22
N CYS A 32 2.75 3.20 0.37
CA CYS A 32 2.97 3.90 1.63
C CYS A 32 1.99 5.05 1.89
N LEU A 33 1.41 5.58 0.80
CA LEU A 33 0.38 6.62 0.83
C LEU A 33 -0.72 6.28 -0.14
N ILE A 34 -1.96 6.47 0.30
CA ILE A 34 -3.15 6.40 -0.54
C ILE A 34 -4.09 7.56 -0.18
N ALA A 35 -4.93 7.93 -1.13
CA ALA A 35 -6.02 8.86 -0.86
C ALA A 35 -7.03 8.20 0.11
N PRO A 36 -7.63 8.96 1.04
CA PRO A 36 -8.78 8.48 1.80
C PRO A 36 -9.92 8.11 0.84
N ASP A 37 -10.56 6.98 1.09
CA ASP A 37 -11.65 6.43 0.27
C ASP A 37 -13.03 6.57 0.93
N GLY A 38 -13.08 6.98 2.20
CA GLY A 38 -14.29 7.09 2.99
C GLY A 38 -14.74 8.51 3.27
N ILE A 39 -15.53 8.65 4.34
CA ILE A 39 -16.09 9.93 4.78
C ILE A 39 -15.01 10.76 5.46
N CYS A 40 -14.89 12.02 5.05
CA CYS A 40 -14.10 13.03 5.73
C CYS A 40 -15.00 13.99 6.51
N THR A 41 -14.48 14.54 7.60
CA THR A 41 -15.12 15.66 8.25
C THR A 41 -15.00 16.93 7.39
N MET A 42 -15.93 17.86 7.59
CA MET A 42 -15.95 19.12 6.82
C MET A 42 -15.12 20.24 7.45
N ASP A 43 -14.65 20.05 8.69
CA ASP A 43 -13.81 21.03 9.36
C ASP A 43 -12.38 20.98 8.82
N ILE A 44 -11.78 22.16 8.71
CA ILE A 44 -10.45 22.34 8.13
C ILE A 44 -9.47 22.67 9.26
N ASN A 45 -8.44 21.86 9.40
CA ASN A 45 -7.39 22.01 10.40
C ASN A 45 -6.41 23.13 10.03
N ALA A 46 -5.44 23.38 10.92
CA ALA A 46 -4.43 24.43 10.73
C ALA A 46 -3.50 24.21 9.50
N CYS A 47 -3.51 23.02 8.91
CA CYS A 47 -2.74 22.69 7.71
C CYS A 47 -3.54 22.88 6.41
N GLY A 48 -4.84 23.22 6.50
CA GLY A 48 -5.73 23.38 5.34
C GLY A 48 -6.41 22.09 4.89
N ASN A 49 -6.36 21.03 5.69
CA ASN A 49 -6.92 19.71 5.36
C ASN A 49 -8.12 19.38 6.25
N ALA A 50 -8.92 18.39 5.84
CA ALA A 50 -9.90 17.79 6.74
C ALA A 50 -9.23 17.30 8.03
N SER A 51 -9.89 17.45 9.18
CA SER A 51 -9.29 17.00 10.44
C SER A 51 -9.30 15.48 10.59
N ILE A 52 -10.33 14.81 10.06
CA ILE A 52 -10.48 13.36 10.15
C ILE A 52 -11.03 12.83 8.82
N CYS A 53 -10.45 11.75 8.31
CA CYS A 53 -11.03 10.94 7.24
C CYS A 53 -10.92 9.46 7.58
N THR A 54 -11.82 8.65 7.03
CA THR A 54 -11.70 7.19 7.07
C THR A 54 -10.66 6.73 6.05
N CYS A 55 -9.85 5.75 6.46
CA CYS A 55 -8.88 5.06 5.62
C CYS A 55 -9.21 3.57 5.48
N PRO A 56 -8.75 2.92 4.41
CA PRO A 56 -8.78 1.46 4.29
C PRO A 56 -8.02 0.77 5.44
N LYS A 57 -8.31 -0.52 5.64
CA LYS A 57 -7.61 -1.33 6.63
C LYS A 57 -6.10 -1.37 6.36
N GLY A 58 -5.29 -1.19 7.40
CA GLY A 58 -3.83 -1.15 7.32
C GLY A 58 -3.26 0.24 7.05
N TYR A 59 -4.12 1.27 7.09
CA TYR A 59 -3.75 2.67 6.95
C TYR A 59 -4.41 3.53 8.02
N SER A 60 -3.72 4.60 8.40
CA SER A 60 -4.20 5.64 9.31
C SER A 60 -4.19 7.00 8.64
N TYR A 61 -5.23 7.80 8.89
CA TYR A 61 -5.31 9.13 8.32
C TYR A 61 -4.29 10.08 8.96
N ASN A 62 -3.48 10.74 8.14
CA ASN A 62 -2.59 11.79 8.58
C ASN A 62 -3.12 13.16 8.12
N ALA A 63 -3.69 13.90 9.06
CA ALA A 63 -4.35 15.17 8.82
C ALA A 63 -3.37 16.30 8.39
N ALA A 64 -2.07 16.15 8.63
CA ALA A 64 -1.07 17.13 8.18
C ALA A 64 -0.88 17.12 6.65
N ILE A 65 -1.19 15.99 6.00
CA ILE A 65 -0.99 15.77 4.55
C ILE A 65 -2.26 15.32 3.80
N ALA A 66 -3.39 15.20 4.48
CA ALA A 66 -4.65 14.72 3.90
C ALA A 66 -4.58 13.36 3.19
N GLN A 67 -3.71 12.47 3.67
CA GLN A 67 -3.48 11.15 3.07
C GLN A 67 -3.62 10.06 4.13
N CYS A 68 -3.95 8.87 3.69
CA CYS A 68 -3.87 7.66 4.48
C CYS A 68 -2.44 7.10 4.38
N VAL A 69 -1.80 6.95 5.54
CA VAL A 69 -0.42 6.46 5.67
C VAL A 69 -0.46 5.03 6.13
N ILE A 70 0.37 4.16 5.54
CA ILE A 70 0.44 2.75 5.93
C ILE A 70 0.81 2.61 7.42
N ASP A 71 0.14 1.71 8.12
CA ASP A 71 0.37 1.47 9.56
C ASP A 71 1.69 0.71 9.79
N ASP A 72 2.00 -0.23 8.90
CA ASP A 72 3.22 -1.03 8.93
C ASP A 72 4.02 -0.86 7.64
N ILE A 73 5.07 -0.05 7.71
CA ILE A 73 5.99 0.22 6.60
C ILE A 73 6.64 -1.07 6.07
N ALA A 74 6.85 -2.09 6.91
CA ALA A 74 7.46 -3.34 6.46
C ALA A 74 6.56 -4.10 5.46
N SER A 75 5.26 -3.84 5.50
CA SER A 75 4.26 -4.42 4.60
C SER A 75 4.14 -3.67 3.26
N ALA A 76 4.82 -2.53 3.09
CA ALA A 76 4.75 -1.76 1.85
C ALA A 76 5.46 -2.48 0.70
N THR A 77 4.81 -2.52 -0.46
CA THR A 77 5.37 -3.05 -1.71
C THR A 77 5.61 -1.96 -2.74
N LYS A 78 5.18 -0.73 -2.46
CA LYS A 78 5.32 0.42 -3.36
C LYS A 78 5.74 1.68 -2.60
N THR A 79 6.73 2.37 -3.17
CA THR A 79 7.24 3.64 -2.65
C THR A 79 6.18 4.73 -2.69
N SER A 80 6.25 5.69 -1.78
CA SER A 80 5.42 6.90 -1.81
C SER A 80 5.98 7.96 -2.75
N GLU A 81 5.09 8.77 -3.30
CA GLU A 81 5.44 9.99 -4.02
C GLU A 81 5.79 11.14 -3.07
N ALA A 82 6.37 12.20 -3.62
CA ALA A 82 6.68 13.40 -2.86
C ALA A 82 5.40 14.09 -2.39
N VAL A 83 5.32 14.38 -1.09
CA VAL A 83 4.21 15.11 -0.48
C VAL A 83 4.67 16.51 -0.10
N GLU A 84 3.80 17.49 -0.36
CA GLU A 84 3.98 18.90 -0.03
C GLU A 84 2.73 19.44 0.68
N GLY A 85 2.88 20.49 1.48
CA GLY A 85 1.76 21.11 2.20
C GLY A 85 2.21 22.05 3.33
N SER A 86 1.27 22.82 3.88
CA SER A 86 1.55 23.84 4.91
C SER A 86 2.15 23.28 6.22
N CYS A 87 1.98 21.98 6.46
CA CYS A 87 2.49 21.29 7.63
C CYS A 87 3.56 20.24 7.30
N VAL A 88 4.17 20.37 6.13
CA VAL A 88 5.26 19.52 5.66
C VAL A 88 6.53 20.35 5.60
N THR A 89 7.61 19.81 6.15
CA THR A 89 8.95 20.42 6.03
C THR A 89 9.97 19.37 5.60
N ALA A 90 11.06 19.84 4.99
CA ALA A 90 12.17 18.98 4.65
C ALA A 90 12.85 18.44 5.93
N PRO A 91 13.31 17.18 5.91
CA PRO A 91 14.11 16.64 7.01
C PRO A 91 15.50 17.28 7.09
N GLY A 92 16.09 17.21 8.29
CA GLY A 92 17.48 17.56 8.54
C GLY A 92 18.43 16.38 8.26
N ALA A 93 19.31 16.09 9.22
CA ALA A 93 20.21 14.94 9.11
C ALA A 93 19.41 13.62 9.13
N CYS A 94 19.76 12.70 8.23
CA CYS A 94 19.08 11.42 8.06
C CYS A 94 20.05 10.24 8.18
N THR A 95 19.50 9.07 8.49
CA THR A 95 20.21 7.81 8.31
C THR A 95 20.40 7.51 6.82
N ARG A 96 21.34 6.61 6.49
CA ARG A 96 21.68 6.26 5.09
C ARG A 96 20.87 5.08 4.54
N ASP A 97 20.28 4.28 5.41
CA ASP A 97 19.46 3.14 5.03
C ASP A 97 18.12 3.62 4.46
N ILE A 98 17.60 2.87 3.49
CA ILE A 98 16.35 3.19 2.80
C ILE A 98 15.31 2.14 3.16
N ASN A 99 14.15 2.59 3.62
CA ASN A 99 13.03 1.76 4.00
C ASN A 99 12.20 1.34 2.77
N PRO A 100 11.22 0.43 2.93
CA PRO A 100 10.35 -0.02 1.83
C PRO A 100 9.57 1.10 1.10
N CYS A 101 9.34 2.24 1.76
CA CYS A 101 8.70 3.41 1.15
C CYS A 101 9.63 4.25 0.28
N GLY A 102 10.92 3.92 0.24
CA GLY A 102 11.93 4.63 -0.54
C GLY A 102 12.61 5.79 0.21
N HIS A 103 12.42 5.89 1.53
CA HIS A 103 12.93 7.00 2.34
C HIS A 103 13.94 6.55 3.39
N PRO A 104 14.74 7.46 3.96
CA PRO A 104 15.53 7.17 5.16
C PRO A 104 14.65 6.60 6.29
N SER A 105 15.15 5.63 7.05
CA SER A 105 14.37 5.10 8.19
C SER A 105 14.22 6.10 9.34
N SER A 106 15.14 7.05 9.48
CA SER A 106 15.05 8.11 10.48
C SER A 106 15.73 9.40 10.01
N CYS A 107 15.14 10.54 10.36
CA CYS A 107 15.73 11.86 10.20
C CYS A 107 15.42 12.76 11.40
N THR A 108 16.22 13.80 11.58
CA THR A 108 15.92 14.90 12.53
C THR A 108 14.95 15.90 11.92
N CYS A 109 14.09 16.51 12.74
CA CYS A 109 13.16 17.55 12.32
C CYS A 109 13.35 18.83 13.14
N SER A 110 12.91 19.94 12.55
CA SER A 110 12.75 21.22 13.28
C SER A 110 11.76 21.07 14.43
N LYS A 111 11.90 21.92 15.46
CA LYS A 111 11.03 21.92 16.63
C LYS A 111 9.55 21.99 16.22
N GLY A 112 8.74 21.09 16.78
CA GLY A 112 7.29 21.02 16.51
C GLY A 112 6.91 20.14 15.31
N PHE A 113 7.88 19.45 14.71
CA PHE A 113 7.65 18.47 13.65
C PHE A 113 8.28 17.12 14.03
N ALA A 114 7.68 16.04 13.55
CA ALA A 114 8.17 14.67 13.70
C ALA A 114 8.41 14.04 12.33
N TYR A 115 9.47 13.24 12.21
CA TYR A 115 9.79 12.57 10.96
C TYR A 115 8.83 11.40 10.75
N ASN A 116 8.16 11.37 9.60
CA ASN A 116 7.35 10.23 9.20
C ASN A 116 8.10 9.41 8.14
N PRO A 117 8.59 8.20 8.47
CA PRO A 117 9.37 7.38 7.55
C PRO A 117 8.59 6.86 6.34
N ALA A 118 7.25 6.73 6.44
CA ALA A 118 6.43 6.34 5.30
C ALA A 118 6.29 7.46 4.26
N VAL A 119 6.38 8.71 4.71
CA VAL A 119 6.23 9.92 3.87
C VAL A 119 7.58 10.50 3.45
N GLY A 120 8.64 10.26 4.22
CA GLY A 120 9.98 10.81 3.96
C GLY A 120 10.11 12.29 4.29
N LYS A 121 9.21 12.82 5.12
CA LYS A 121 9.14 14.26 5.46
C LYS A 121 8.92 14.47 6.95
N CYS A 122 9.18 15.69 7.41
CA CYS A 122 8.85 16.14 8.75
C CYS A 122 7.42 16.72 8.76
N LEU A 123 6.54 16.14 9.56
CA LEU A 123 5.13 16.50 9.65
C LEU A 123 4.82 17.14 10.99
N LYS A 124 3.90 18.10 11.01
CA LYS A 124 3.40 18.70 12.24
C LYS A 124 2.39 17.75 12.91
N ASP A 125 2.50 17.57 14.23
CA ASP A 125 1.47 16.89 15.01
C ASP A 125 0.23 17.79 15.14
N LEU A 126 -0.94 17.20 14.91
CA LEU A 126 -2.26 17.86 14.95
C LEU A 126 -3.19 17.17 15.95
#